data_AF-A0A0H2QY39-F1
#
_entry.id   AF-A0A0H2QY39-F1
#
_cell.length_a   1.000
_cell.length_b   1.000
_cell.length_c   1.000
_cell.angle_alpha   90.00
_cell.angle_beta   90.00
_cell.angle_gamma   90.00
#
_symmetry.space_group_name_H-M   'P 1'
#
loop_
_entity.id
_entity.type
_entity.pdbx_description
1 polymer ?
#
loop_
_entity_poly.entity_id
_entity_poly.type
_entity_poly.pdbx_seq_one_letter_code
_entity_poly.pdbx_strand_id
1 'polypeptide(L)'
;SDIRVSLIVLIYCLTTSHGSVTRTSLEFAIPSAIHLVEAGSTSAEKRVGYLFCNEVMPKDHGMRLMLINSIRKDLESRRVARMSLALSCIIAVPFAEVVPAVIDLILKATSNSSSVCTFIVAFNSAEFTLSKPSHQGFGHQNLGCPFLR
;
A
#
# COMPACT_ATOMS: atom_id res chain seq x y z
N SER A 1 -10.91 -9.75 17.81
CA SER A 1 -10.11 -9.47 19.02
C SER A 1 -10.47 -8.09 19.60
N ASP A 2 -10.17 -7.85 20.88
CA ASP A 2 -10.31 -6.53 21.52
C ASP A 2 -9.38 -5.49 20.91
N ILE A 3 -8.20 -5.92 20.46
CA ILE A 3 -7.24 -5.10 19.70
C ILE A 3 -7.91 -4.53 18.45
N ARG A 4 -8.65 -5.34 17.67
CA ARG A 4 -9.35 -4.89 16.46
C ARG A 4 -10.33 -3.75 16.78
N VAL A 5 -11.13 -3.90 17.83
CA VAL A 5 -12.12 -2.88 18.23
C VAL A 5 -11.41 -1.60 18.66
N SER A 6 -10.34 -1.73 19.45
CA SER A 6 -9.53 -0.59 19.91
C SER A 6 -8.95 0.19 18.73
N LEU A 7 -8.36 -0.48 17.75
CA LEU A 7 -7.81 0.17 16.55
C LEU A 7 -8.89 0.88 15.72
N ILE A 8 -10.10 0.31 15.62
CA ILE A 8 -11.22 0.97 14.95
C ILE A 8 -11.60 2.27 15.66
N VAL A 9 -11.69 2.25 16.99
CA VAL A 9 -12.00 3.45 17.80
C VAL A 9 -10.92 4.51 17.61
N LEU A 10 -9.64 4.13 17.60
CA LEU A 10 -8.54 5.08 17.39
C LEU A 10 -8.59 5.72 16.00
N ILE A 11 -8.90 4.96 14.95
CA ILE A 11 -9.13 5.51 13.59
C ILE A 11 -10.32 6.47 13.61
N TYR A 12 -11.43 6.07 14.23
CA TYR A 12 -12.60 6.94 14.35
C TYR A 12 -12.24 8.27 15.01
N CYS A 13 -11.55 8.23 16.15
CA CYS A 13 -11.05 9.43 16.83
C CYS A 13 -10.14 10.27 15.92
N LEU A 14 -9.22 9.66 15.18
CA LEU A 14 -8.37 10.38 14.21
C LEU A 14 -9.22 11.13 13.16
N THR A 15 -10.27 10.49 12.64
CA THR A 15 -11.10 11.06 11.58
C THR A 15 -12.12 12.10 12.05
N THR A 16 -12.56 12.03 13.31
CA THR A 16 -13.67 12.87 13.83
C THR A 16 -13.22 13.96 14.79
N SER A 17 -12.01 13.88 15.35
CA SER A 17 -11.52 14.81 16.38
C SER A 17 -11.21 16.24 15.89
N HIS A 18 -11.53 16.59 14.64
CA HIS A 18 -11.26 17.91 14.04
C HIS A 18 -9.82 18.43 14.28
N GLY A 19 -8.84 17.53 14.29
CA GLY A 19 -7.42 17.85 14.48
C GLY A 19 -6.91 17.76 15.92
N SER A 20 -7.75 17.47 16.90
CA SER A 20 -7.31 17.24 18.29
C SER A 20 -6.55 15.93 18.46
N VAL A 21 -6.81 14.92 17.63
CA VAL A 21 -6.02 13.67 17.56
C VAL A 21 -5.24 13.70 16.25
N THR A 22 -3.93 13.49 16.35
CA THR A 22 -3.01 13.47 15.21
C THR A 22 -2.47 12.07 14.97
N ARG A 23 -1.86 11.83 13.81
CA ARG A 23 -1.19 10.55 13.51
C ARG A 23 -0.09 10.22 14.54
N THR A 24 0.72 11.20 14.90
CA THR A 24 1.77 11.05 15.92
C THR A 24 1.20 10.67 17.29
N SER A 25 0.03 11.18 17.66
CA SER A 25 -0.62 10.81 18.93
C SER A 25 -1.07 9.36 18.99
N LEU A 26 -1.19 8.68 17.83
CA LEU A 26 -1.63 7.29 17.70
C LEU A 26 -0.50 6.32 17.35
N GLU A 27 0.74 6.80 17.22
CA GLU A 27 1.90 6.01 16.80
C GLU A 27 2.17 4.83 17.75
N PHE A 28 1.85 4.98 19.04
CA PHE A 28 1.99 3.93 20.05
C PHE A 28 1.18 2.66 19.74
N ALA A 29 0.12 2.76 18.94
CA ALA A 29 -0.75 1.63 18.60
C ALA A 29 -0.27 0.85 17.36
N ILE A 30 0.76 1.34 16.66
CA ILE A 30 1.33 0.67 15.48
C ILE A 30 1.81 -0.76 15.78
N PRO A 31 2.49 -1.09 16.90
CA PRO A 31 2.91 -2.46 17.18
C PRO A 31 1.71 -3.41 17.27
N SER A 32 0.60 -2.94 17.85
CA SER A 32 -0.65 -3.70 17.94
C SER A 32 -1.29 -3.91 16.57
N ALA A 33 -1.22 -2.91 15.69
CA ALA A 33 -1.69 -3.04 14.31
C ALA A 33 -0.85 -4.03 13.50
N ILE A 34 0.48 -3.98 13.61
CA ILE A 34 1.40 -4.96 13.00
C ILE A 34 1.11 -6.36 13.52
N HIS A 35 0.93 -6.52 14.82
CA HIS A 35 0.55 -7.81 15.41
C HIS A 35 -0.75 -8.35 14.79
N LEU A 36 -1.75 -7.50 14.58
CA LEU A 36 -3.01 -7.88 13.95
C LEU A 36 -2.86 -8.24 12.47
N VAL A 37 -1.92 -7.60 11.76
CA VAL A 37 -1.55 -7.94 10.38
C VAL A 37 -0.84 -9.30 10.31
N GLU A 38 0.08 -9.59 11.23
CA GLU A 38 0.88 -10.81 11.21
C GLU A 38 0.11 -12.03 11.75
N ALA A 39 -0.50 -11.89 12.93
CA ALA A 39 -1.13 -12.98 13.68
C ALA A 39 -2.66 -13.05 13.46
N GLY A 40 -3.25 -12.09 12.76
CA GLY A 40 -4.69 -12.03 12.50
C GLY A 40 -5.22 -13.30 11.82
N SER A 41 -6.15 -13.96 12.49
CA SER A 41 -6.74 -15.23 12.03
C SER A 41 -7.75 -15.01 10.89
N THR A 42 -8.46 -13.88 10.93
CA THR A 42 -9.51 -13.50 9.99
C THR A 42 -9.06 -12.38 9.05
N SER A 43 -9.62 -12.36 7.83
CA SER A 43 -9.38 -11.26 6.88
C SER A 43 -9.82 -9.90 7.44
N ALA A 44 -10.84 -9.88 8.32
CA ALA A 44 -11.30 -8.66 8.97
C ALA A 44 -10.26 -8.09 9.96
N GLU A 45 -9.59 -8.94 10.73
CA GLU A 45 -8.51 -8.52 11.64
C GLU A 45 -7.33 -7.94 10.86
N LYS A 46 -6.85 -8.67 9.85
CA LYS A 46 -5.77 -8.18 8.98
C LYS A 46 -6.14 -6.86 8.31
N ARG A 47 -7.38 -6.71 7.82
CA ARG A 47 -7.86 -5.48 7.18
C ARG A 47 -7.77 -4.27 8.11
N VAL A 48 -8.18 -4.42 9.36
CA VAL A 48 -8.09 -3.32 10.35
C VAL A 48 -6.64 -2.99 10.64
N GLY A 49 -5.77 -3.99 10.80
CA GLY A 49 -4.34 -3.77 11.01
C GLY A 49 -3.68 -3.03 9.84
N TYR A 50 -3.97 -3.45 8.61
CA TYR A 50 -3.47 -2.77 7.41
C TYR A 50 -3.99 -1.34 7.28
N LEU A 51 -5.29 -1.12 7.53
CA LEU A 51 -5.90 0.21 7.48
C LEU A 51 -5.26 1.14 8.52
N PHE A 52 -5.08 0.67 9.76
CA PHE A 52 -4.45 1.46 10.81
C PHE A 52 -3.02 1.84 10.45
N CYS A 53 -2.23 0.86 9.95
CA CYS A 53 -0.87 1.13 9.52
C CYS A 53 -0.83 2.15 8.37
N ASN A 54 -1.76 2.09 7.42
CA ASN A 54 -1.83 3.10 6.37
C ASN A 54 -2.07 4.52 6.92
N GLU A 55 -3.07 4.67 7.78
CA GLU A 55 -3.47 5.99 8.26
C GLU A 55 -2.45 6.64 9.19
N VAL A 56 -1.77 5.83 9.99
CA VAL A 56 -0.97 6.29 11.13
C VAL A 56 0.53 6.16 10.91
N MET A 57 1.01 5.13 10.19
CA MET A 57 2.44 4.82 10.14
C MET A 57 3.22 5.75 9.19
N PRO A 58 4.22 6.50 9.70
CA PRO A 58 5.11 7.30 8.88
C PRO A 58 5.87 6.50 7.83
N LYS A 59 6.40 7.18 6.80
CA LYS A 59 7.16 6.54 5.72
C LYS A 59 8.45 5.88 6.20
N ASP A 60 9.11 6.48 7.18
CA ASP A 60 10.41 6.03 7.69
C ASP A 60 10.29 5.29 9.03
N HIS A 61 9.08 4.82 9.37
CA HIS A 61 8.82 4.12 10.61
C HIS A 61 9.54 2.77 10.65
N GLY A 62 10.25 2.45 11.75
CA GLY A 62 11.11 1.27 11.86
C GLY A 62 10.41 -0.09 11.62
N MET A 63 9.12 -0.19 11.95
CA MET A 63 8.32 -1.40 11.70
C MET A 63 7.76 -1.53 10.27
N ARG A 64 8.04 -0.58 9.37
CA ARG A 64 7.53 -0.62 8.00
C ARG A 64 7.94 -1.88 7.27
N LEU A 65 9.17 -2.37 7.46
CA LEU A 65 9.64 -3.61 6.84
C LEU A 65 8.79 -4.82 7.25
N MET A 66 8.27 -4.88 8.48
CA MET A 66 7.39 -5.96 8.93
C MET A 66 6.05 -5.93 8.20
N LEU A 67 5.50 -4.73 7.97
CA LEU A 67 4.29 -4.54 7.18
C LEU A 67 4.49 -5.05 5.75
N ILE A 68 5.59 -4.66 5.10
CA ILE A 68 5.93 -5.09 3.73
C ILE A 68 6.06 -6.62 3.67
N ASN A 69 6.75 -7.22 4.62
CA ASN A 69 6.91 -8.68 4.70
C ASN A 69 5.57 -9.39 4.90
N SER A 70 4.64 -8.79 5.62
CA SER A 70 3.29 -9.34 5.81
C SER A 70 2.46 -9.28 4.53
N ILE A 71 2.55 -8.17 3.79
CA ILE A 71 1.92 -8.02 2.46
C ILE A 71 2.45 -9.10 1.51
N ARG A 72 3.77 -9.31 1.46
CA ARG A 72 4.40 -10.37 0.65
C ARG A 72 3.86 -11.75 1.00
N LYS A 73 3.84 -12.12 2.29
CA LYS A 73 3.29 -13.40 2.77
C LYS A 73 1.82 -13.58 2.39
N ASP A 74 1.02 -12.52 2.45
CA ASP A 74 -0.40 -12.57 2.11
C ASP A 74 -0.64 -12.66 0.58
N LEU A 75 0.22 -12.05 -0.24
CA LEU A 75 0.21 -12.21 -1.72
C LEU A 75 0.62 -13.62 -2.16
N GLU A 76 1.57 -14.23 -1.46
CA GLU A 76 2.00 -15.62 -1.71
C GLU A 76 0.97 -16.66 -1.20
N SER A 77 -0.06 -16.22 -0.48
CA SER A 77 -1.07 -17.10 0.07
C SER A 77 -1.95 -17.72 -1.02
N ARG A 78 -2.19 -19.03 -0.93
CA ARG A 78 -3.17 -19.74 -1.78
C ARG A 78 -4.62 -19.30 -1.54
N ARG A 79 -4.89 -18.51 -0.49
CA ARG A 79 -6.23 -18.02 -0.15
C ARG A 79 -6.50 -16.72 -0.89
N VAL A 80 -7.44 -16.77 -1.85
CA VAL A 80 -7.88 -15.59 -2.63
C VAL A 80 -8.23 -14.40 -1.73
N ALA A 81 -8.89 -14.63 -0.60
CA ALA A 81 -9.26 -13.57 0.35
C ALA A 81 -8.09 -12.86 1.05
N ARG A 82 -6.91 -13.50 1.16
CA ARG A 82 -5.70 -12.87 1.72
C ARG A 82 -4.95 -12.12 0.63
N MET A 83 -4.83 -12.73 -0.54
CA MET A 83 -4.23 -12.12 -1.71
C MET A 83 -4.98 -10.84 -2.13
N SER A 84 -6.32 -10.89 -2.21
CA SER A 84 -7.15 -9.73 -2.55
C SER A 84 -7.07 -8.60 -1.53
N LEU A 85 -6.93 -8.95 -0.24
CA LEU A 85 -6.73 -7.99 0.83
C LEU A 85 -5.38 -7.29 0.70
N ALA A 86 -4.30 -8.05 0.52
CA ALA A 86 -2.95 -7.50 0.33
C ALA A 86 -2.88 -6.58 -0.89
N LEU A 87 -3.50 -7.00 -2.01
CA LEU A 87 -3.64 -6.15 -3.20
C LEU A 87 -4.38 -4.85 -2.87
N SER A 88 -5.53 -4.92 -2.20
CA SER A 88 -6.31 -3.74 -1.81
C SER A 88 -5.50 -2.78 -0.92
N CYS A 89 -4.64 -3.31 -0.04
CA CYS A 89 -3.77 -2.50 0.81
C CYS A 89 -2.64 -1.82 0.04
N ILE A 90 -2.03 -2.49 -0.95
CA ILE A 90 -1.03 -1.88 -1.83
C ILE A 90 -1.64 -0.74 -2.64
N ILE A 91 -2.92 -0.85 -2.98
CA ILE A 91 -3.63 0.14 -3.81
C ILE A 91 -4.01 1.37 -3.02
N ALA A 92 -4.47 1.18 -1.79
CA ALA A 92 -4.72 2.29 -0.89
C ALA A 92 -3.44 3.11 -0.62
N VAL A 93 -2.26 2.51 -0.79
CA VAL A 93 -0.96 3.13 -0.44
C VAL A 93 0.14 2.66 -1.40
N PRO A 94 0.40 3.40 -2.47
CA PRO A 94 1.56 3.13 -3.31
C PRO A 94 2.83 3.46 -2.53
N PHE A 95 3.41 2.46 -1.87
CA PHE A 95 4.74 2.60 -1.28
C PHE A 95 5.77 2.40 -2.37
N ALA A 96 6.59 3.42 -2.66
CA ALA A 96 7.69 3.32 -3.62
C ALA A 96 8.59 2.10 -3.34
N GLU A 97 8.77 1.75 -2.07
CA GLU A 97 9.56 0.60 -1.60
C GLU A 97 8.83 -0.76 -1.70
N VAL A 98 7.50 -0.77 -1.75
CA VAL A 98 6.74 -2.04 -1.83
C VAL A 98 6.69 -2.53 -3.26
N VAL A 99 6.56 -1.63 -4.23
CA VAL A 99 6.46 -1.99 -5.66
C VAL A 99 7.56 -2.97 -6.10
N PRO A 100 8.86 -2.70 -5.94
CA PRO A 100 9.90 -3.66 -6.34
C PRO A 100 9.83 -4.97 -5.56
N ALA A 101 9.36 -4.95 -4.31
CA ALA A 101 9.28 -6.13 -3.46
C ALA A 101 8.09 -7.05 -3.78
N VAL A 102 7.07 -6.56 -4.51
CA VAL A 102 5.82 -7.29 -4.76
C VAL A 102 5.42 -7.40 -6.23
N ILE A 103 6.04 -6.66 -7.15
CA ILE A 103 5.63 -6.60 -8.56
C ILE A 103 5.60 -7.99 -9.22
N ASP A 104 6.63 -8.81 -9.00
CA ASP A 104 6.71 -10.15 -9.57
C ASP A 104 5.62 -11.08 -8.99
N LEU A 105 5.29 -10.90 -7.71
CA LEU A 105 4.22 -11.64 -7.05
C LEU A 105 2.85 -11.24 -7.61
N ILE A 106 2.63 -9.95 -7.85
CA ILE A 106 1.40 -9.43 -8.46
C ILE A 106 1.25 -10.00 -9.89
N LEU A 107 2.30 -9.91 -10.71
CA LEU A 107 2.28 -10.44 -12.08
C LEU A 107 1.94 -11.93 -12.07
N LYS A 108 2.64 -12.72 -11.25
CA LYS A 108 2.38 -14.16 -11.10
C LYS A 108 0.97 -14.49 -10.60
N ALA A 109 0.44 -13.70 -9.66
CA ALA A 109 -0.92 -13.86 -9.16
C ALA A 109 -1.97 -13.58 -10.25
N THR A 110 -1.76 -12.53 -11.06
CA THR A 110 -2.69 -12.16 -12.15
C THR A 110 -2.68 -13.15 -13.32
N SER A 111 -1.57 -13.83 -13.60
CA SER A 111 -1.51 -14.86 -14.65
C SER A 111 -2.36 -16.11 -14.34
N ASN A 112 -2.70 -16.34 -13.06
CA ASN A 112 -3.35 -17.57 -12.60
C ASN A 112 -4.77 -17.37 -12.03
N SER A 113 -5.24 -16.13 -11.85
CA SER A 113 -6.51 -15.85 -11.16
C SER A 113 -7.52 -15.11 -12.02
N SER A 114 -8.78 -15.53 -11.96
CA SER A 114 -9.89 -15.02 -12.76
C SER A 114 -10.35 -13.63 -12.33
N SER A 115 -10.42 -12.73 -13.32
CA SER A 115 -11.18 -11.46 -13.43
C SER A 115 -10.94 -10.36 -12.38
N VAL A 116 -11.04 -10.63 -11.07
CA VAL A 116 -11.04 -9.59 -10.02
C VAL A 116 -9.65 -9.00 -9.77
N CYS A 117 -8.60 -9.84 -9.79
CA CYS A 117 -7.22 -9.36 -9.63
C CYS A 117 -6.77 -8.50 -10.82
N THR A 118 -7.26 -8.82 -12.02
CA THR A 118 -6.95 -8.08 -13.25
C THR A 118 -7.52 -6.66 -13.23
N PHE A 119 -8.77 -6.46 -12.80
CA PHE A 119 -9.38 -5.12 -12.72
C PHE A 119 -8.66 -4.22 -11.70
N ILE A 120 -8.31 -4.79 -10.55
CA ILE A 120 -7.63 -4.12 -9.44
C ILE A 120 -6.21 -3.68 -9.84
N VAL A 121 -5.47 -4.52 -10.57
CA VAL A 121 -4.13 -4.20 -11.09
C VAL A 121 -4.20 -3.27 -12.31
N ALA A 122 -5.17 -3.44 -13.21
CA ALA A 122 -5.34 -2.59 -14.39
C ALA A 122 -5.66 -1.14 -14.02
N PHE A 123 -6.47 -0.91 -12.99
CA PHE A 123 -6.72 0.43 -12.44
C PHE A 123 -5.41 1.07 -11.92
N ASN A 124 -4.52 0.27 -11.32
CA ASN A 124 -3.24 0.76 -10.77
C ASN A 124 -2.13 0.93 -11.81
N SER A 125 -2.05 0.09 -12.84
CA SER A 125 -1.10 0.33 -13.94
C SER A 125 -1.37 1.67 -14.62
N ALA A 126 -2.63 2.10 -14.73
CA ALA A 126 -2.98 3.41 -15.26
C ALA A 126 -2.51 4.55 -14.34
N GLU A 127 -2.73 4.45 -13.03
CA GLU A 127 -2.40 5.50 -12.05
C GLU A 127 -0.88 5.58 -11.75
N PHE A 128 -0.18 4.43 -11.70
CA PHE A 128 1.27 4.38 -11.54
C PHE A 128 2.02 4.92 -12.77
N THR A 129 1.49 4.70 -13.98
CA THR A 129 2.06 5.29 -15.20
C THR A 129 1.86 6.81 -15.24
N LEU A 130 0.76 7.32 -14.70
CA LEU A 130 0.48 8.75 -14.59
C LEU A 130 1.29 9.46 -13.48
N SER A 131 1.88 8.72 -12.53
CA SER A 131 2.65 9.29 -11.41
C SER A 131 4.16 9.48 -11.72
N LYS A 132 4.66 9.11 -12.90
CA LYS A 132 6.02 9.50 -13.30
C LYS A 132 6.05 10.97 -13.71
N PRO A 133 6.72 11.87 -12.97
CA PRO A 133 7.03 13.19 -13.50
C PRO A 133 8.03 13.00 -14.65
N SER A 134 7.70 13.62 -15.78
CA SER A 134 8.57 13.81 -16.92
C SER A 134 9.86 14.54 -16.49
N HIS A 135 10.90 13.81 -16.08
CA HIS A 135 12.26 14.31 -16.19
C HIS A 135 12.70 14.19 -17.64
N GLN A 136 12.28 15.15 -18.46
CA GLN A 136 13.02 15.51 -19.67
C GLN A 136 14.36 16.10 -19.22
N GLY A 137 15.39 15.26 -19.19
CA GLY A 137 16.76 15.74 -19.29
C GLY A 137 16.94 16.33 -20.68
N PHE A 138 16.93 17.66 -20.76
CA PHE A 138 17.43 18.41 -21.92
C PHE A 138 18.92 18.08 -22.10
N GLY A 139 19.20 17.07 -22.92
CA GLY A 139 20.51 16.87 -23.52
C GLY A 139 20.68 17.90 -24.61
N HIS A 140 21.50 18.91 -24.37
CA HIS A 140 22.09 19.75 -25.41
C HIS A 140 22.82 18.83 -26.41
N GLN A 141 22.20 18.53 -27.55
CA GLN A 141 22.92 18.14 -28.76
C GLN A 141 22.44 19.00 -29.92
N ASN A 142 23.34 19.90 -30.26
CA ASN A 142 23.36 20.79 -31.39
C ASN A 142 23.49 19.94 -32.67
N LEU A 143 22.43 19.84 -33.48
CA LEU A 143 22.50 19.40 -34.87
C LEU A 143 21.64 20.38 -35.68
N GLY A 144 22.31 21.09 -36.57
CA GLY A 144 21.82 22.33 -37.16
C GLY A 144 20.95 22.20 -38.41
N CYS A 145 20.52 23.41 -38.81
CA CYS A 145 20.14 23.88 -40.14
C CYS A 145 18.76 23.42 -40.69
N PRO A 146 18.21 24.11 -41.72
CA PRO A 146 17.91 25.54 -41.82
C PRO A 146 16.49 25.77 -42.43
N PHE A 147 16.13 27.03 -42.74
CA PHE A 147 15.04 27.51 -43.63
C PHE A 147 13.65 27.90 -43.05
N LEU A 148 13.36 29.21 -43.24
CA LEU A 148 12.08 29.86 -43.63
C LEU A 148 10.87 29.70 -42.67
N ARG A 149 10.16 30.74 -42.22
CA ARG A 149 10.00 32.13 -42.65
C ARG A 149 9.34 32.90 -41.50
#